data_AF-A0A096LUW0-F1
#
_entry.id   AF-A0A096LUW0-F1
#
_cell.length_a   1.000
_cell.length_b   1.000
_cell.length_c   1.000
_cell.angle_alpha   90.00
_cell.angle_beta   90.00
_cell.angle_gamma   90.00
#
_symmetry.space_group_name_H-M   'P 1'
#
loop_
_entity.id
_entity.type
_entity.pdbx_description
1 polymer ?
#
loop_
_entity_poly.entity_id
_entity_poly.type
_entity_poly.pdbx_seq_one_letter_code
_entity_poly.pdbx_strand_id
1 'polypeptide(L)'
;VQNLQMALFHTNKEELLKVLYEVMENLRPLTSECYWLSCLMALNNPPLQPDWKNLVPSMDPCIKTNKYTTSLSMGDSFVIAIDFGTAFSGYAFNITPRGEKSEPHLPRWGKEYGFDSPKTPTCILFNEDETCLSFGYEAKMKYKEMSREEAKKHYYFEDFKMALYSKKLSSNLEIKAANGKSMKALKVFSESLRFLKEDALRTISRNTEGKIFFPSDFTWVLTVPAIWDPSAKQFMREAATQ
;
A
#
# COMPACT_ATOMS: atom_id res chain seq x y z
N VAL A 1 -8.97 -12.80 11.36
CA VAL A 1 -9.09 -13.33 9.98
C VAL A 1 -8.42 -14.70 9.84
N GLN A 2 -7.12 -14.84 10.12
CA GLN A 2 -6.42 -16.14 10.04
C GLN A 2 -7.02 -17.23 10.97
N ASN A 3 -7.43 -16.86 12.20
CA ASN A 3 -8.10 -17.79 13.13
C ASN A 3 -9.56 -18.13 12.71
N LEU A 4 -10.21 -17.23 11.96
CA LEU A 4 -11.56 -17.45 11.45
C LEU A 4 -11.54 -18.37 10.22
N GLN A 5 -10.50 -18.22 9.38
CA GLN A 5 -10.22 -19.13 8.25
C GLN A 5 -9.90 -20.55 8.74
N MET A 6 -9.18 -20.69 9.86
CA MET A 6 -8.92 -22.00 10.49
C MET A 6 -10.18 -22.62 11.12
N ALA A 7 -11.05 -21.84 11.76
CA ALA A 7 -12.30 -22.35 12.33
C ALA A 7 -13.29 -22.82 11.24
N LEU A 8 -13.35 -22.12 10.11
CA LEU A 8 -14.17 -22.50 8.95
C LEU A 8 -13.70 -23.80 8.27
N PHE A 9 -12.40 -24.12 8.35
CA PHE A 9 -11.86 -25.37 7.80
C PHE A 9 -12.28 -26.62 8.61
N HIS A 10 -12.62 -26.45 9.89
CA HIS A 10 -12.85 -27.56 10.81
C HIS A 10 -14.32 -27.85 11.16
N THR A 11 -15.30 -27.13 10.59
CA THR A 11 -16.70 -27.28 11.02
C THR A 11 -17.58 -27.89 9.92
N ASN A 12 -18.38 -28.88 10.29
CA ASN A 12 -19.10 -29.81 9.42
C ASN A 12 -20.10 -29.13 8.47
N LYS A 13 -20.21 -29.66 7.24
CA LYS A 13 -20.56 -28.94 6.00
C LYS A 13 -22.06 -28.72 5.71
N GLU A 14 -22.98 -29.25 6.52
CA GLU A 14 -24.39 -29.38 6.09
C GLU A 14 -25.35 -28.30 6.59
N GLU A 15 -25.08 -27.59 7.69
CA GLU A 15 -26.00 -26.56 8.21
C GLU A 15 -25.85 -25.17 7.55
N LEU A 16 -24.70 -24.89 6.90
CA LEU A 16 -24.40 -23.56 6.34
C LEU A 16 -25.13 -23.25 5.03
N LEU A 17 -25.47 -24.25 4.22
CA LEU A 17 -25.99 -24.04 2.86
C LEU A 17 -27.39 -23.42 2.83
N LYS A 18 -28.20 -23.62 3.87
CA LYS A 18 -29.54 -22.99 3.97
C LYS A 18 -29.50 -21.55 4.45
N VAL A 19 -28.57 -21.20 5.34
CA VAL A 19 -28.43 -19.84 5.89
C VAL A 19 -27.69 -18.91 4.93
N LEU A 20 -26.75 -19.43 4.12
CA LEU A 20 -25.95 -18.60 3.21
C LEU A 20 -26.76 -17.92 2.09
N TYR A 21 -27.82 -18.57 1.58
CA TYR A 21 -28.55 -18.03 0.43
C TYR A 21 -29.38 -16.78 0.76
N GLU A 22 -29.92 -16.68 1.97
CA GLU A 22 -30.71 -15.53 2.43
C GLU A 22 -29.82 -14.38 2.94
N VAL A 23 -28.61 -14.69 3.41
CA VAL A 23 -27.70 -13.73 4.03
C VAL A 23 -26.76 -13.04 3.01
N MET A 24 -26.50 -13.65 1.84
CA MET A 24 -25.56 -13.14 0.83
C MET A 24 -25.99 -11.83 0.15
N GLU A 25 -27.28 -11.50 0.05
CA GLU A 25 -27.73 -10.23 -0.53
C GLU A 25 -27.53 -9.03 0.42
N ASN A 26 -27.73 -9.23 1.73
CA ASN A 26 -27.64 -8.18 2.74
C ASN A 26 -26.21 -7.94 3.29
N LEU A 27 -25.26 -8.82 2.96
CA LEU A 27 -23.88 -8.67 3.43
C LEU A 27 -22.99 -7.86 2.50
N ARG A 28 -23.40 -7.45 1.29
CA ARG A 28 -22.52 -6.67 0.38
C ARG A 28 -21.90 -5.41 1.03
N PRO A 29 -22.64 -4.59 1.79
CA PRO A 29 -22.07 -3.47 2.54
C PRO A 29 -21.10 -3.94 3.62
N LEU A 30 -21.47 -4.99 4.35
CA LEU A 30 -20.66 -5.57 5.41
C LEU A 30 -19.38 -6.24 4.88
N THR A 31 -19.38 -6.77 3.66
CA THR A 31 -18.21 -7.37 3.01
C THR A 31 -17.26 -6.28 2.52
N SER A 32 -17.79 -5.15 2.04
CA SER A 32 -16.98 -3.96 1.73
C SER A 32 -16.41 -3.34 3.00
N GLU A 33 -17.21 -3.17 4.05
CA GLU A 33 -16.75 -2.68 5.35
C GLU A 33 -15.81 -3.66 6.04
N CYS A 34 -16.02 -4.98 5.96
CA CYS A 34 -15.09 -5.99 6.48
C CYS A 34 -13.82 -6.09 5.64
N TYR A 35 -13.88 -5.83 4.33
CA TYR A 35 -12.69 -5.73 3.48
C TYR A 35 -11.89 -4.47 3.84
N TRP A 36 -12.56 -3.32 3.96
CA TRP A 36 -11.98 -2.07 4.45
C TRP A 36 -11.44 -2.16 5.87
N LEU A 37 -12.20 -2.75 6.79
CA LEU A 37 -11.80 -3.07 8.16
C LEU A 37 -10.69 -4.13 8.17
N SER A 38 -10.61 -5.06 7.22
CA SER A 38 -9.47 -5.98 7.13
C SER A 38 -8.19 -5.28 6.67
N CYS A 39 -8.32 -4.27 5.80
CA CYS A 39 -7.22 -3.38 5.41
C CYS A 39 -6.84 -2.41 6.55
N LEU A 40 -7.79 -1.99 7.40
CA LEU A 40 -7.60 -1.14 8.57
C LEU A 40 -7.13 -1.90 9.84
N MET A 41 -7.55 -3.15 10.03
CA MET A 41 -7.11 -4.00 11.15
C MET A 41 -5.68 -4.51 10.94
N ALA A 42 -5.16 -4.47 9.71
CA ALA A 42 -3.73 -4.58 9.44
C ALA A 42 -2.92 -3.34 9.88
N LEU A 43 -3.59 -2.24 10.25
CA LEU A 43 -3.00 -0.99 10.76
C LEU A 43 -3.07 -0.84 12.29
N ASN A 44 -3.60 -1.83 13.03
CA ASN A 44 -3.51 -1.85 14.49
C ASN A 44 -3.50 -3.29 15.04
N ASN A 45 -2.34 -3.75 15.51
CA ASN A 45 -2.24 -4.89 16.43
C ASN A 45 -0.88 -4.80 17.19
N PRO A 46 -0.87 -4.89 18.53
CA PRO A 46 -1.86 -5.68 19.25
C PRO A 46 -3.08 -4.95 19.78
N PRO A 47 -4.28 -5.60 19.78
CA PRO A 47 -5.28 -5.27 20.76
C PRO A 47 -4.66 -5.63 22.11
N LEU A 48 -4.24 -4.62 22.86
CA LEU A 48 -4.09 -4.74 24.30
C LEU A 48 -5.52 -4.73 24.86
N GLN A 49 -5.91 -5.59 25.80
CA GLN A 49 -5.26 -5.69 27.11
C GLN A 49 -5.32 -7.09 27.75
N PRO A 50 -4.27 -7.46 28.48
CA PRO A 50 -4.42 -8.07 29.80
C PRO A 50 -3.71 -7.28 30.92
N ASP A 51 -4.39 -7.28 32.07
CA ASP A 51 -4.00 -6.91 33.45
C ASP A 51 -3.68 -5.43 33.80
N TRP A 52 -4.73 -4.75 34.25
CA TRP A 52 -4.77 -3.36 34.75
C TRP A 52 -4.04 -3.11 36.07
N LYS A 53 -3.44 -4.11 36.72
CA LYS A 53 -2.91 -3.91 38.09
C LYS A 53 -1.44 -3.52 38.16
N ASN A 54 -0.64 -3.76 37.12
CA ASN A 54 0.81 -3.57 37.22
C ASN A 54 1.43 -3.17 35.88
N LEU A 55 1.50 -1.89 35.50
CA LEU A 55 2.50 -1.45 34.52
C LEU A 55 3.08 -0.06 34.82
N VAL A 56 4.41 -0.06 34.82
CA VAL A 56 5.37 1.03 34.99
C VAL A 56 5.43 1.88 33.70
N PRO A 57 5.67 3.20 33.77
CA PRO A 57 5.53 4.07 32.61
C PRO A 57 6.79 4.09 31.74
N SER A 58 6.75 3.44 30.57
CA SER A 58 7.58 3.83 29.42
C SER A 58 6.96 3.36 28.10
N MET A 59 6.11 4.18 27.50
CA MET A 59 5.83 4.13 26.07
C MET A 59 5.89 5.55 25.53
N ASP A 60 6.85 5.77 24.61
CA ASP A 60 6.95 7.02 23.88
C ASP A 60 5.73 7.20 22.94
N PRO A 61 5.17 8.42 22.84
CA PRO A 61 3.98 8.69 22.06
C PRO A 61 4.21 8.65 20.55
N CYS A 62 3.14 8.35 19.82
CA CYS A 62 3.04 8.44 18.36
C CYS A 62 3.48 9.84 17.87
N ILE A 63 4.52 9.88 17.04
CA ILE A 63 5.11 11.13 16.55
C ILE A 63 4.22 11.71 15.44
N LYS A 64 3.47 12.76 15.79
CA LYS A 64 2.99 13.76 14.84
C LYS A 64 4.19 14.60 14.39
N THR A 65 4.55 14.56 13.13
CA THR A 65 5.52 15.51 12.57
C THR A 65 4.86 16.87 12.39
N ASN A 66 4.88 17.72 13.43
CA ASN A 66 4.49 19.13 13.34
C ASN A 66 5.68 20.04 13.66
N LYS A 67 6.24 20.67 12.63
CA LYS A 67 6.71 22.06 12.67
C LYS A 67 6.03 22.68 11.45
N TYR A 68 4.90 23.36 11.58
CA TYR A 68 4.75 24.70 12.15
C TYR A 68 3.40 24.84 12.87
N THR A 69 3.41 25.40 14.09
CA THR A 69 2.22 25.90 14.78
C THR A 69 1.81 27.25 14.19
N THR A 70 0.78 27.22 13.35
CA THR A 70 -0.11 28.35 13.12
C THR A 70 -1.53 27.84 13.30
N SER A 71 -2.37 28.63 13.97
CA SER A 71 -3.78 28.35 14.20
C SER A 71 -4.52 28.19 12.88
N LEU A 72 -4.57 26.96 12.35
CA LEU A 72 -5.31 26.62 11.15
C LEU A 72 -6.73 26.25 11.57
N SER A 73 -7.71 26.91 10.97
CA SER A 73 -9.06 26.38 10.85
C SER A 73 -8.97 24.88 10.54
N MET A 74 -9.66 24.02 11.30
CA MET A 74 -9.70 22.58 11.05
C MET A 74 -10.35 22.34 9.68
N GLY A 75 -9.57 22.45 8.62
CA GLY A 75 -9.98 22.18 7.25
C GLY A 75 -10.40 20.73 7.08
N ASP A 76 -10.99 20.44 5.92
CA ASP A 76 -11.24 19.07 5.51
C ASP A 76 -9.92 18.30 5.51
N SER A 77 -9.93 17.10 6.10
CA SER A 77 -8.76 16.22 6.19
C SER A 77 -8.91 15.13 5.15
N PHE A 78 -8.31 15.32 3.98
CA PHE A 78 -8.30 14.31 2.92
C PHE A 78 -7.30 13.21 3.24
N VAL A 79 -7.57 11.99 2.79
CA VAL A 79 -6.73 10.82 3.10
C VAL A 79 -6.38 10.08 1.83
N ILE A 80 -5.11 9.66 1.72
CA ILE A 80 -4.64 8.69 0.72
C ILE A 80 -4.01 7.51 1.48
N ALA A 81 -4.52 6.32 1.25
CA ALA A 81 -4.01 5.08 1.83
C ALA A 81 -3.36 4.23 0.74
N ILE A 82 -2.06 3.96 0.88
CA ILE A 82 -1.25 3.14 0.00
C ILE A 82 -1.10 1.74 0.60
N ASP A 83 -1.55 0.75 -0.15
CA ASP A 83 -1.17 -0.64 0.05
C ASP A 83 0.01 -0.97 -0.87
N PHE A 84 1.20 -1.01 -0.28
CA PHE A 84 2.41 -1.38 -1.00
C PHE A 84 2.71 -2.86 -0.76
N GLY A 85 1.98 -3.78 -1.39
CA GLY A 85 2.11 -5.22 -1.13
C GLY A 85 3.39 -5.85 -1.71
N THR A 86 3.60 -7.15 -1.45
CA THR A 86 4.73 -7.88 -2.06
C THR A 86 4.46 -8.13 -3.55
N ALA A 87 3.30 -8.69 -3.88
CA ALA A 87 2.94 -9.05 -5.26
C ALA A 87 2.16 -7.95 -5.97
N PHE A 88 1.30 -7.21 -5.24
CA PHE A 88 0.42 -6.19 -5.79
C PHE A 88 0.36 -4.97 -4.90
N SER A 89 0.33 -3.80 -5.52
CA SER A 89 0.26 -2.50 -4.86
C SER A 89 -0.90 -1.68 -5.42
N GLY A 90 -1.42 -0.76 -4.63
CA GLY A 90 -2.47 0.16 -5.03
C GLY A 90 -2.70 1.20 -3.95
N TYR A 91 -3.62 2.11 -4.22
CA TYR A 91 -4.04 3.10 -3.23
C TYR A 91 -5.53 3.31 -3.31
N ALA A 92 -6.07 3.92 -2.27
CA ALA A 92 -7.39 4.51 -2.28
C ALA A 92 -7.33 5.89 -1.65
N PHE A 93 -8.26 6.76 -2.03
CA PHE A 93 -8.31 8.11 -1.51
C PHE A 93 -9.72 8.52 -1.15
N ASN A 94 -9.84 9.44 -0.21
CA ASN A 94 -11.10 10.05 0.17
C ASN A 94 -10.93 11.57 0.21
N ILE A 95 -11.71 12.23 -0.65
CA ILE A 95 -11.77 13.69 -0.79
C ILE A 95 -13.16 14.25 -0.46
N THR A 96 -14.03 13.42 0.13
CA THR A 96 -15.34 13.85 0.61
C THR A 96 -15.16 14.84 1.77
N PRO A 97 -15.75 16.05 1.69
CA PRO A 97 -15.73 17.02 2.79
C PRO A 97 -16.31 16.47 4.09
N ARG A 98 -15.90 17.07 5.21
CA ARG A 98 -16.41 16.70 6.52
C ARG A 98 -17.92 16.99 6.62
N GLY A 99 -18.69 15.98 7.04
CA GLY A 99 -20.14 16.10 7.21
C GLY A 99 -20.95 15.57 6.02
N GLU A 100 -20.29 15.25 4.91
CA GLU A 100 -20.89 14.48 3.82
C GLU A 100 -20.70 12.98 4.03
N LYS A 101 -21.51 12.17 3.35
CA LYS A 101 -21.38 10.71 3.38
C LYS A 101 -20.07 10.32 2.70
N SER A 102 -19.16 9.74 3.48
CA SER A 102 -17.84 9.29 3.01
C SER A 102 -17.94 8.38 1.79
N GLU A 103 -17.30 8.77 0.68
CA GLU A 103 -17.23 8.00 -0.56
C GLU A 103 -15.77 7.82 -0.99
N PRO A 104 -15.08 6.76 -0.49
CA PRO A 104 -13.71 6.50 -0.87
C PRO A 104 -13.63 6.03 -2.33
N HIS A 105 -12.65 6.57 -3.05
CA HIS A 105 -12.36 6.18 -4.43
C HIS A 105 -11.26 5.11 -4.47
N LEU A 106 -11.52 4.05 -5.24
CA LEU A 106 -10.58 2.97 -5.51
C LEU A 106 -10.29 2.91 -7.02
N PRO A 107 -9.10 3.36 -7.47
CA PRO A 107 -8.72 3.31 -8.87
C PRO A 107 -8.69 1.89 -9.43
N ARG A 108 -8.97 1.77 -10.72
CA ARG A 108 -8.89 0.53 -11.50
C ARG A 108 -7.67 0.56 -12.41
N TRP A 109 -6.91 -0.53 -12.44
CA TRP A 109 -5.59 -0.61 -13.06
C TRP A 109 -5.57 -1.55 -14.26
N GLY A 110 -4.77 -1.17 -15.28
CA GLY A 110 -4.38 -2.04 -16.40
C GLY A 110 -5.41 -2.17 -17.52
N LYS A 111 -6.37 -1.25 -17.62
CA LYS A 111 -7.42 -1.26 -18.65
C LYS A 111 -6.84 -1.24 -20.07
N GLU A 112 -5.76 -0.49 -20.26
CA GLU A 112 -4.98 -0.41 -21.49
C GLU A 112 -4.34 -1.76 -21.91
N TYR A 113 -4.21 -2.70 -20.97
CA TYR A 113 -3.69 -4.05 -21.19
C TYR A 113 -4.78 -5.13 -21.05
N GLY A 114 -6.05 -4.74 -21.02
CA GLY A 114 -7.19 -5.67 -20.88
C GLY A 114 -7.45 -6.18 -19.46
N PHE A 115 -6.84 -5.55 -18.44
CA PHE A 115 -7.12 -5.86 -17.03
C PHE A 115 -8.14 -4.87 -16.44
N ASP A 116 -8.85 -5.33 -15.41
CA ASP A 116 -9.65 -4.47 -14.55
C ASP A 116 -9.43 -4.92 -13.12
N SER A 117 -8.42 -4.35 -12.45
CA SER A 117 -7.97 -4.80 -11.12
C SER A 117 -7.95 -3.64 -10.12
N PRO A 118 -8.28 -3.87 -8.84
CA PRO A 118 -8.16 -2.84 -7.78
C PRO A 118 -6.70 -2.50 -7.44
N LYS A 119 -5.74 -3.28 -7.95
CA LYS A 119 -4.30 -3.13 -7.71
C LYS A 119 -3.49 -3.45 -8.95
N THR A 120 -2.26 -2.97 -8.99
CA THR A 120 -1.28 -3.27 -10.04
C THR A 120 -0.14 -4.14 -9.49
N PRO A 121 0.56 -4.95 -10.30
CA PRO A 121 1.72 -5.71 -9.84
C PRO A 121 2.76 -4.82 -9.13
N THR A 122 3.45 -5.34 -8.13
CA THR A 122 4.54 -4.61 -7.47
C THR A 122 5.84 -4.88 -8.22
N CYS A 123 5.98 -4.22 -9.36
CA CYS A 123 7.17 -4.28 -10.18
C CYS A 123 7.49 -2.91 -10.77
N ILE A 124 8.77 -2.67 -11.03
CA ILE A 124 9.28 -1.38 -11.47
C ILE A 124 10.38 -1.59 -12.51
N LEU A 125 10.41 -0.71 -13.51
CA LEU A 125 11.34 -0.76 -14.62
C LEU A 125 12.16 0.54 -14.67
N PHE A 126 13.48 0.40 -14.75
CA PHE A 126 14.41 1.51 -14.93
C PHE A 126 15.20 1.36 -16.23
N ASN A 127 15.63 2.49 -16.80
CA ASN A 127 16.60 2.52 -17.88
C ASN A 127 18.03 2.25 -17.39
N GLU A 128 19.00 2.27 -18.32
CA GLU A 128 20.42 2.01 -18.01
C GLU A 128 21.03 3.04 -17.04
N ASP A 129 20.52 4.28 -17.05
CA ASP A 129 20.90 5.36 -16.13
C ASP A 129 20.17 5.31 -14.78
N GLU A 130 19.49 4.19 -14.48
CA GLU A 130 18.70 3.98 -13.27
C GLU A 130 17.59 5.03 -13.05
N THR A 131 17.01 5.55 -14.13
CA THR A 131 15.83 6.44 -14.12
C THR A 131 14.57 5.59 -14.21
N CYS A 132 13.61 5.82 -13.31
CA CYS A 132 12.35 5.08 -13.31
C CYS A 132 11.56 5.38 -14.59
N LEU A 133 11.26 4.34 -15.36
CA LEU A 133 10.46 4.42 -16.59
C LEU A 133 8.98 4.17 -16.34
N SER A 134 8.65 3.19 -15.50
CA SER A 134 7.27 2.77 -15.25
C SER A 134 7.18 1.84 -14.03
N PHE A 135 5.97 1.71 -13.50
CA PHE A 135 5.62 0.80 -12.41
C PHE A 135 4.39 -0.03 -12.79
N GLY A 136 4.20 -1.19 -12.15
CA GLY A 136 2.98 -1.98 -12.27
C GLY A 136 2.81 -2.64 -13.64
N TYR A 137 1.57 -2.67 -14.12
CA TYR A 137 1.23 -3.31 -15.39
C TYR A 137 2.06 -2.78 -16.55
N GLU A 138 2.28 -1.46 -16.60
CA GLU A 138 3.10 -0.84 -17.65
C GLU A 138 4.55 -1.35 -17.61
N ALA A 139 5.17 -1.39 -16.43
CA ALA A 139 6.52 -1.94 -16.27
C ALA A 139 6.59 -3.41 -16.71
N LYS A 140 5.61 -4.21 -16.30
CA LYS A 140 5.53 -5.64 -16.61
C LYS A 140 5.36 -5.89 -18.10
N MET A 141 4.50 -5.12 -18.76
CA MET A 141 4.22 -5.27 -20.19
C MET A 141 5.39 -4.78 -21.03
N LYS A 142 5.93 -3.59 -20.75
CA LYS A 142 7.13 -3.08 -21.41
C LYS A 142 8.29 -4.07 -21.31
N TYR A 143 8.58 -4.59 -20.13
CA TYR A 143 9.66 -5.56 -19.96
C TYR A 143 9.43 -6.88 -20.71
N LYS A 144 8.19 -7.36 -20.80
CA LYS A 144 7.85 -8.58 -21.57
C LYS A 144 8.00 -8.40 -23.08
N GLU A 145 7.78 -7.18 -23.58
CA GLU A 145 7.89 -6.84 -25.00
C GLU A 145 9.33 -6.55 -25.44
N MET A 146 10.25 -6.29 -24.50
CA MET A 146 11.66 -6.06 -24.78
C MET A 146 12.35 -7.27 -25.40
N SER A 147 13.24 -6.98 -26.35
CA SER A 147 14.20 -7.99 -26.82
C SER A 147 15.17 -8.40 -25.70
N ARG A 148 15.83 -9.56 -25.85
CA ARG A 148 16.84 -10.03 -24.88
C ARG A 148 17.99 -9.03 -24.72
N GLU A 149 18.40 -8.38 -25.81
CA GLU A 149 19.48 -7.40 -25.85
C GLU A 149 19.09 -6.11 -25.11
N GLU A 150 17.83 -5.69 -25.24
CA GLU A 150 17.28 -4.53 -24.57
C GLU A 150 17.04 -4.77 -23.07
N ALA A 151 16.51 -5.93 -22.71
CA ALA A 151 16.28 -6.32 -21.31
C ALA A 151 17.59 -6.36 -20.50
N LYS A 152 18.73 -6.65 -21.13
CA LYS A 152 20.06 -6.59 -20.49
C LYS A 152 20.49 -5.17 -20.08
N LYS A 153 19.94 -4.14 -20.72
CA LYS A 153 20.26 -2.73 -20.44
C LYS A 153 19.37 -2.14 -19.35
N HIS A 154 18.15 -2.66 -19.21
CA HIS A 154 17.16 -2.16 -18.26
C HIS A 154 17.19 -2.92 -16.92
N TYR A 155 16.82 -2.25 -15.84
CA TYR A 155 16.66 -2.87 -14.52
C TYR A 155 15.18 -3.09 -14.26
N TYR A 156 14.73 -4.34 -14.32
CA TYR A 156 13.39 -4.74 -13.94
C TYR A 156 13.42 -5.44 -12.59
N PHE A 157 12.59 -4.98 -11.65
CA PHE A 157 12.44 -5.56 -10.33
C PHE A 157 11.00 -6.03 -10.11
N GLU A 158 10.85 -7.24 -9.58
CA GLU A 158 9.61 -7.81 -9.05
C GLU A 158 9.93 -8.54 -7.75
N ASP A 159 8.92 -8.71 -6.87
CA ASP A 159 9.05 -9.33 -5.55
C ASP A 159 10.15 -8.72 -4.65
N PHE A 160 10.65 -7.53 -4.98
CA PHE A 160 11.78 -6.89 -4.30
C PHE A 160 11.48 -6.53 -2.84
N LYS A 161 10.20 -6.45 -2.45
CA LYS A 161 9.76 -6.31 -1.06
C LYS A 161 10.26 -7.45 -0.17
N MET A 162 10.55 -8.62 -0.77
CA MET A 162 11.12 -9.78 -0.07
C MET A 162 12.51 -9.51 0.50
N ALA A 163 13.26 -8.53 -0.04
CA ALA A 163 14.56 -8.14 0.51
C ALA A 163 14.47 -7.61 1.95
N LEU A 164 13.30 -7.07 2.35
CA LEU A 164 13.08 -6.52 3.69
C LEU A 164 12.83 -7.58 4.77
N TYR A 165 12.64 -8.84 4.40
CA TYR A 165 12.57 -9.95 5.37
C TYR A 165 13.96 -10.43 5.82
N SER A 166 15.04 -9.89 5.24
CA SER A 166 16.40 -10.25 5.63
C SER A 166 16.81 -9.60 6.96
N LYS A 167 17.54 -10.34 7.81
CA LYS A 167 17.88 -9.94 9.19
C LYS A 167 18.86 -8.76 9.32
N LYS A 168 19.44 -8.26 8.22
CA LYS A 168 20.41 -7.14 8.23
C LYS A 168 20.09 -6.15 7.12
N LEU A 169 19.18 -5.23 7.42
CA LEU A 169 18.90 -4.09 6.56
C LEU A 169 19.93 -3.00 6.84
N SER A 170 20.57 -2.49 5.79
CA SER A 170 21.44 -1.32 5.83
C SER A 170 20.97 -0.33 4.77
N SER A 171 21.31 0.94 4.92
CA SER A 171 21.02 1.98 3.89
C SER A 171 21.73 1.70 2.56
N ASN A 172 22.77 0.87 2.57
CA ASN A 172 23.49 0.40 1.38
C ASN A 172 23.00 -0.97 0.89
N LEU A 173 21.82 -1.43 1.33
CA LEU A 173 21.23 -2.67 0.82
C LEU A 173 21.08 -2.57 -0.69
N GLU A 174 21.67 -3.51 -1.40
CA GLU A 174 21.49 -3.69 -2.83
C GLU A 174 20.58 -4.88 -3.11
N ILE A 175 19.77 -4.75 -4.15
CA ILE A 175 18.91 -5.83 -4.67
C ILE A 175 19.21 -6.05 -6.14
N LYS A 176 19.03 -7.29 -6.60
CA LYS A 176 19.30 -7.68 -7.97
C LYS A 176 18.06 -7.51 -8.84
N ALA A 177 18.24 -6.88 -10.00
CA ALA A 177 17.26 -6.84 -11.06
C ALA A 177 17.25 -8.17 -11.83
N ALA A 178 16.24 -8.37 -12.68
CA ALA A 178 16.11 -9.56 -13.53
C ALA A 178 17.28 -9.76 -14.50
N ASN A 179 18.00 -8.69 -14.87
CA ASN A 179 19.22 -8.75 -15.68
C ASN A 179 20.47 -9.18 -14.89
N GLY A 180 20.37 -9.39 -13.58
CA GLY A 180 21.45 -9.77 -12.68
C GLY A 180 22.30 -8.61 -12.13
N LYS A 181 22.11 -7.38 -12.62
CA LYS A 181 22.76 -6.18 -12.09
C LYS A 181 22.10 -5.75 -10.77
N SER A 182 22.87 -5.10 -9.90
CA SER A 182 22.40 -4.60 -8.61
C SER A 182 22.02 -3.12 -8.67
N MET A 183 21.07 -2.71 -7.82
CA MET A 183 20.76 -1.30 -7.53
C MET A 183 20.45 -1.14 -6.04
N LYS A 184 20.63 0.06 -5.49
CA LYS A 184 20.24 0.36 -4.11
C LYS A 184 18.76 0.10 -3.90
N ALA A 185 18.42 -0.74 -2.92
CA ALA A 185 17.04 -1.03 -2.54
C ALA A 185 16.29 0.25 -2.20
N LEU A 186 16.91 1.19 -1.46
CA LEU A 186 16.24 2.42 -1.06
C LEU A 186 15.68 3.19 -2.26
N LYS A 187 16.45 3.25 -3.36
CA LYS A 187 16.03 3.87 -4.63
C LYS A 187 14.85 3.13 -5.27
N VAL A 188 14.91 1.81 -5.36
CA VAL A 188 13.83 1.01 -5.97
C VAL A 188 12.51 1.18 -5.20
N PHE A 189 12.58 1.20 -3.87
CA PHE A 189 11.40 1.39 -3.02
C PHE A 189 10.87 2.83 -3.06
N SER A 190 11.74 3.84 -2.95
CA SER A 190 11.33 5.25 -2.98
C SER A 190 10.70 5.62 -4.31
N GLU A 191 11.26 5.16 -5.43
CA GLU A 191 10.74 5.41 -6.77
C GLU A 191 9.38 4.71 -7.00
N SER A 192 9.19 3.51 -6.43
CA SER A 192 7.89 2.82 -6.45
C SER A 192 6.83 3.60 -5.68
N LEU A 193 7.16 4.10 -4.48
CA LEU A 193 6.26 4.92 -3.68
C LEU A 193 5.98 6.27 -4.34
N ARG A 194 7.00 6.89 -4.94
CA ARG A 194 6.88 8.13 -5.71
C ARG A 194 5.92 7.96 -6.88
N PHE A 195 6.02 6.87 -7.62
CA PHE A 195 5.08 6.56 -8.70
C PHE A 195 3.64 6.48 -8.17
N LEU A 196 3.39 5.72 -7.10
CA LEU A 196 2.05 5.59 -6.50
C LEU A 196 1.51 6.94 -5.99
N LYS A 197 2.38 7.76 -5.40
CA LYS A 197 2.05 9.13 -4.97
C LYS A 197 1.62 10.00 -6.14
N GLU A 198 2.43 10.07 -7.19
CA GLU A 198 2.16 10.87 -8.37
C GLU A 198 0.92 10.37 -9.11
N ASP A 199 0.71 9.05 -9.18
CA ASP A 199 -0.47 8.47 -9.79
C ASP A 199 -1.75 8.80 -9.01
N ALA A 200 -1.72 8.74 -7.68
CA ALA A 200 -2.84 9.15 -6.85
C ALA A 200 -3.23 10.60 -7.09
N LEU A 201 -2.25 11.51 -7.11
CA LEU A 201 -2.49 12.93 -7.36
C LEU A 201 -3.05 13.17 -8.77
N ARG A 202 -2.48 12.52 -9.81
CA ARG A 202 -3.01 12.61 -11.18
C ARG A 202 -4.45 12.10 -11.27
N THR A 203 -4.75 10.99 -10.62
CA THR A 203 -6.09 10.40 -10.61
C THR A 203 -7.08 11.32 -9.91
N ILE A 204 -6.71 11.92 -8.78
CA ILE A 204 -7.53 12.92 -8.10
C ILE A 204 -7.79 14.11 -9.02
N SER A 205 -6.75 14.72 -9.59
CA SER A 205 -6.89 15.89 -10.47
C SER A 205 -7.82 15.64 -11.67
N ARG A 206 -7.82 14.42 -12.24
CA ARG A 206 -8.71 14.04 -13.34
C ARG A 206 -10.18 13.92 -12.92
N ASN A 207 -10.46 13.64 -11.64
CA ASN A 207 -11.79 13.38 -11.12
C ASN A 207 -12.42 14.59 -10.37
N THR A 208 -11.72 15.71 -10.25
CA THR A 208 -12.15 16.83 -9.37
C THR A 208 -12.44 18.15 -10.08
N GLU A 209 -12.77 18.10 -11.39
CA GLU A 209 -13.28 19.24 -12.18
C GLU A 209 -12.53 20.57 -11.98
N GLY A 210 -11.20 20.52 -11.86
CA GLY A 210 -10.36 21.71 -11.71
C GLY A 210 -10.04 22.15 -10.28
N LYS A 211 -10.52 21.44 -9.24
CA LYS A 211 -9.96 21.60 -7.88
C LYS A 211 -8.49 21.19 -7.88
N ILE A 212 -7.65 22.08 -7.38
CA ILE A 212 -6.21 21.85 -7.22
C ILE A 212 -5.98 21.31 -5.82
N PHE A 213 -5.30 20.15 -5.75
CA PHE A 213 -4.85 19.57 -4.50
C PHE A 213 -3.32 19.47 -4.49
N PHE A 214 -2.73 19.83 -3.36
CA PHE A 214 -1.31 19.68 -3.09
C PHE A 214 -1.06 18.42 -2.26
N PRO A 215 0.14 17.82 -2.35
CA PRO A 215 0.49 16.67 -1.50
C PRO A 215 0.31 16.93 0.00
N SER A 216 0.46 18.19 0.44
CA SER A 216 0.27 18.64 1.83
C SER A 216 -1.18 18.64 2.31
N ASP A 217 -2.15 18.59 1.40
CA ASP A 217 -3.58 18.60 1.74
C ASP A 217 -4.06 17.22 2.21
N PHE A 218 -3.23 16.19 2.04
CA PHE A 218 -3.55 14.81 2.35
C PHE A 218 -2.80 14.30 3.57
N THR A 219 -3.51 13.54 4.39
CA THR A 219 -2.90 12.58 5.30
C THR A 219 -2.54 11.32 4.51
N TRP A 220 -1.25 10.99 4.47
CA TRP A 220 -0.72 9.81 3.78
C TRP A 220 -0.62 8.63 4.76
N VAL A 221 -1.25 7.51 4.41
CA VAL A 221 -1.16 6.26 5.15
C VAL A 221 -0.44 5.24 4.29
N LEU A 222 0.68 4.72 4.77
CA LEU A 222 1.40 3.62 4.12
C LEU A 222 1.30 2.37 4.97
N THR A 223 0.72 1.31 4.41
CA THR A 223 0.63 0.02 5.11
C THR A 223 1.97 -0.71 5.10
N VAL A 224 2.30 -1.37 6.21
CA VAL A 224 3.47 -2.24 6.34
C VAL A 224 3.07 -3.54 7.05
N PRO A 225 3.66 -4.70 6.69
CA PRO A 225 3.36 -5.96 7.36
C PRO A 225 3.60 -5.89 8.87
N ALA A 226 2.65 -6.40 9.66
CA ALA A 226 2.77 -6.41 11.12
C ALA A 226 3.99 -7.22 11.61
N ILE A 227 4.28 -8.35 10.95
CA ILE A 227 5.38 -9.28 11.24
C ILE A 227 6.78 -8.73 10.97
N TRP A 228 6.90 -7.55 10.37
CA TRP A 228 8.19 -6.94 10.10
C TRP A 228 8.87 -6.44 11.36
N ASP A 229 10.17 -6.70 11.42
CA ASP A 229 11.06 -6.14 12.42
C ASP A 229 11.11 -4.60 12.35
N PRO A 230 11.46 -3.91 13.45
CA PRO A 230 11.54 -2.46 13.49
C PRO A 230 12.44 -1.85 12.40
N SER A 231 13.52 -2.55 12.00
CA SER A 231 14.43 -2.12 10.95
C SER A 231 13.76 -2.08 9.56
N ALA A 232 12.91 -3.05 9.23
CA ALA A 232 12.17 -3.07 7.96
C ALA A 232 11.10 -1.97 7.92
N LYS A 233 10.43 -1.73 9.05
CA LYS A 233 9.51 -0.59 9.20
C LYS A 233 10.24 0.74 9.06
N GLN A 234 11.45 0.86 9.62
CA GLN A 234 12.28 2.06 9.49
C GLN A 234 12.75 2.28 8.05
N PHE A 235 13.19 1.23 7.37
CA PHE A 235 13.58 1.29 5.96
C PHE A 235 12.43 1.82 5.08
N MET A 236 11.20 1.31 5.27
CA MET A 236 10.05 1.83 4.52
C MET A 236 9.72 3.29 4.84
N ARG A 237 9.91 3.73 6.09
CA ARG A 237 9.76 5.15 6.44
C ARG A 237 10.77 5.99 5.68
N GLU A 238 12.04 5.58 5.67
CA GLU A 238 13.09 6.29 4.94
C GLU A 238 12.77 6.36 3.43
N ALA A 239 12.36 5.23 2.84
CA ALA A 239 11.96 5.18 1.43
C ALA A 239 10.79 6.11 1.10
N ALA A 240 9.84 6.28 2.03
CA ALA A 240 8.67 7.15 1.85
C ALA A 240 8.99 8.65 2.00
N THR A 241 10.15 9.00 2.57
CA THR A 241 10.56 10.39 2.86
C THR A 241 11.60 10.97 1.91
N GLN A 242 12.14 10.17 0.99
CA GLN A 242 13.01 10.63 -0.11
C GLN A 242 12.22 11.50 -1.10
#